data_AF-A0A955YYJ1-F1
#
_entry.id   AF-A0A955YYJ1-F1
#
_cell.length_a   1.000
_cell.length_b   1.000
_cell.length_c   1.000
_cell.angle_alpha   90.00
_cell.angle_beta   90.00
_cell.angle_gamma   90.00
#
_symmetry.space_group_name_H-M   'P 1'
#
loop_
_entity.id
_entity.type
_entity.pdbx_description
1 polymer ?
#
loop_
_entity_poly.entity_id
_entity_poly.type
_entity_poly.pdbx_seq_one_letter_code
_entity_poly.pdbx_strand_id
1 'polypeptide(L)'
;MFRPLVLSAFLLSALSVGSIAEAQKKGQAKVSSGNAAALHSALGDLKWGMTKKEVLDHFTKAIREKYRKPLAKAPDAIEADRLRHEMNEAIRKIHESVTSFDGETTGWDVSFLKGEFTHHNGEEMLVVRDENSQNFYFFIDGKLWKWYKAFDAKVFA
;
A
#
# COMPACT_ATOMS: atom_id res chain seq x y z
N MET A 1 11.30 -53.41 25.74
CA MET A 1 10.00 -53.65 25.05
C MET A 1 9.49 -52.31 24.50
N PHE A 2 8.82 -52.33 23.35
CA PHE A 2 8.40 -51.20 22.46
C PHE A 2 9.49 -50.74 21.48
N ARG A 3 9.37 -50.79 20.14
CA ARG A 3 8.33 -51.12 19.13
C ARG A 3 9.05 -51.58 17.84
N PRO A 4 8.41 -52.35 16.93
CA PRO A 4 8.73 -52.26 15.51
C PRO A 4 7.62 -51.53 14.73
N LEU A 5 8.10 -50.68 13.83
CA LEU A 5 7.43 -50.11 12.65
C LEU A 5 6.99 -51.30 11.75
N VAL A 6 5.88 -51.25 10.99
CA VAL A 6 5.88 -50.95 9.55
C VAL A 6 4.49 -51.26 8.95
N LEU A 7 4.15 -50.47 7.91
CA LEU A 7 3.27 -50.70 6.75
C LEU A 7 1.79 -50.31 6.78
N SER A 8 1.53 -49.31 5.93
CA SER A 8 0.27 -48.91 5.31
C SER A 8 -0.52 -50.05 4.69
N ALA A 9 -1.85 -49.98 4.79
CA ALA A 9 -2.77 -50.55 3.82
C ALA A 9 -3.81 -49.47 3.44
N PHE A 10 -3.78 -49.06 2.19
CA PHE A 10 -4.86 -48.33 1.53
C PHE A 10 -6.07 -49.25 1.40
N LEU A 11 -7.24 -48.81 1.86
CA LEU A 11 -8.52 -49.44 1.55
C LEU A 11 -9.49 -48.36 1.08
N LEU A 12 -9.73 -48.36 -0.23
CA LEU A 12 -10.86 -47.69 -0.87
C LEU A 12 -12.15 -48.38 -0.43
N SER A 13 -13.15 -47.62 -0.02
CA SER A 13 -14.55 -48.07 -0.03
C SER A 13 -15.45 -46.89 -0.38
N ALA A 14 -16.29 -47.09 -1.39
CA ALA A 14 -17.19 -46.11 -1.96
C ALA A 14 -18.58 -46.15 -1.29
N LEU A 15 -19.07 -44.96 -0.92
CA LEU A 15 -20.43 -44.42 -0.96
C LEU A 15 -21.63 -45.25 -0.43
N SER A 16 -22.32 -44.73 0.61
CA SER A 16 -23.62 -44.05 0.40
C SER A 16 -24.19 -43.35 1.66
N VAL A 17 -24.44 -42.05 1.47
CA VAL A 17 -25.55 -41.18 1.92
C VAL A 17 -26.00 -41.18 3.39
N GLY A 18 -25.67 -40.07 4.06
CA GLY A 18 -26.38 -39.54 5.23
C GLY A 18 -26.15 -38.02 5.32
N SER A 19 -27.16 -37.25 4.93
CA SER A 19 -27.13 -35.78 4.83
C SER A 19 -27.00 -35.09 6.19
N ILE A 20 -25.86 -34.46 6.46
CA ILE A 20 -25.76 -33.20 7.25
C ILE A 20 -24.56 -32.42 6.68
N ALA A 21 -24.76 -31.72 5.57
CA ALA A 21 -23.73 -30.86 4.98
C ALA A 21 -24.39 -29.61 4.40
N GLU A 22 -24.96 -28.79 5.27
CA GLU A 22 -25.51 -27.50 4.87
C GLU A 22 -25.30 -26.45 5.97
N ALA A 23 -24.05 -26.03 6.15
CA ALA A 23 -23.68 -24.71 6.69
C ALA A 23 -22.16 -24.60 6.81
N GLN A 24 -21.44 -24.35 5.71
CA GLN A 24 -20.16 -23.63 5.67
C GLN A 24 -19.58 -23.60 4.24
N LYS A 25 -20.28 -22.96 3.32
CA LYS A 25 -19.69 -22.44 2.07
C LYS A 25 -20.35 -21.13 1.71
N LYS A 26 -20.01 -20.07 2.43
CA LYS A 26 -20.20 -18.69 1.98
C LYS A 26 -18.89 -17.94 2.18
N GLY A 27 -18.33 -17.47 1.07
CA GLY A 27 -17.39 -16.35 1.09
C GLY A 27 -15.91 -16.63 0.85
N GLN A 28 -15.51 -17.57 -0.02
CA GLN A 28 -14.24 -17.38 -0.73
C GLN A 28 -14.54 -16.71 -2.06
N ALA A 29 -14.55 -15.36 -2.03
CA ALA A 29 -14.49 -14.58 -3.25
C ALA A 29 -13.19 -14.95 -3.96
N LYS A 30 -13.31 -15.64 -5.10
CA LYS A 30 -12.20 -15.87 -6.01
C LYS A 30 -11.75 -14.51 -6.52
N VAL A 31 -10.67 -13.97 -5.95
CA VAL A 31 -10.04 -12.73 -6.43
C VAL A 31 -9.72 -12.94 -7.91
N SER A 32 -10.46 -12.25 -8.79
CA SER A 32 -10.25 -12.38 -10.23
C SER A 32 -8.87 -11.81 -10.57
N SER A 33 -8.09 -12.56 -11.34
CA SER A 33 -6.75 -12.15 -11.79
C SER A 33 -6.76 -10.85 -12.61
N GLY A 34 -7.91 -10.45 -13.15
CA GLY A 34 -8.09 -9.18 -13.86
C GLY A 34 -7.90 -7.94 -12.97
N ASN A 35 -8.27 -8.01 -11.69
CA ASN A 35 -8.11 -6.89 -10.77
C ASN A 35 -6.64 -6.66 -10.39
N ALA A 36 -5.84 -7.71 -10.30
CA ALA A 36 -4.42 -7.61 -9.98
C ALA A 36 -3.61 -6.90 -11.08
N ALA A 37 -3.93 -7.18 -12.36
CA ALA A 37 -3.29 -6.52 -13.49
C ALA A 37 -3.65 -5.03 -13.58
N ALA A 38 -4.93 -4.69 -13.35
CA ALA A 38 -5.38 -3.30 -13.30
C ALA A 38 -4.73 -2.52 -12.14
N LEU A 39 -4.60 -3.12 -10.95
CA LEU A 39 -3.90 -2.53 -9.81
C LEU A 39 -2.41 -2.33 -10.09
N HIS A 40 -1.76 -3.31 -10.73
CA HIS A 40 -0.35 -3.17 -11.11
C HIS A 40 -0.15 -2.03 -12.10
N SER A 41 -1.04 -1.90 -13.09
CA SER A 41 -1.01 -0.77 -14.02
C SER A 41 -1.24 0.58 -13.31
N ALA A 42 -2.11 0.61 -12.29
CA ALA A 42 -2.44 1.83 -11.57
C ALA A 42 -1.31 2.31 -10.64
N LEU A 43 -0.43 1.42 -10.18
CA LEU A 43 0.77 1.77 -9.41
C LEU A 43 1.86 2.45 -10.26
N GLY A 44 1.75 2.40 -11.58
CA GLY A 44 2.74 2.97 -12.49
C GLY A 44 4.11 2.31 -12.33
N ASP A 45 5.14 3.10 -12.03
CA ASP A 45 6.50 2.60 -11.84
C ASP A 45 6.72 1.93 -10.47
N LEU A 46 5.79 2.09 -9.53
CA LEU A 46 5.87 1.46 -8.22
C LEU A 46 5.52 -0.03 -8.30
N LYS A 47 6.20 -0.83 -7.46
CA LYS A 47 5.98 -2.28 -7.38
C LYS A 47 5.81 -2.71 -5.93
N TRP A 48 4.98 -3.73 -5.72
CA TRP A 48 4.92 -4.43 -4.44
C TRP A 48 6.32 -4.94 -4.05
N GLY A 49 6.65 -4.84 -2.77
CA GLY A 49 7.95 -5.21 -2.23
C GLY A 49 9.05 -4.14 -2.37
N MET A 50 8.77 -2.98 -2.98
CA MET A 50 9.70 -1.85 -2.90
C MET A 50 9.89 -1.40 -1.45
N THR A 51 11.11 -1.02 -1.09
CA THR A 51 11.41 -0.42 0.20
C THR A 51 10.76 0.96 0.33
N LYS A 52 10.48 1.38 1.56
CA LYS A 52 10.07 2.76 1.86
C LYS A 52 10.99 3.80 1.21
N LYS A 53 12.31 3.57 1.25
CA LYS A 53 13.30 4.45 0.63
C LYS A 53 13.09 4.55 -0.89
N GLU A 54 12.92 3.43 -1.58
CA GLU A 54 12.71 3.42 -3.03
C GLU A 54 11.42 4.14 -3.42
N VAL A 55 10.35 3.99 -2.63
CA VAL A 55 9.08 4.71 -2.85
C VAL A 55 9.25 6.21 -2.62
N LEU A 56 9.93 6.62 -1.54
CA LEU A 56 10.25 8.03 -1.28
C LEU A 56 11.12 8.64 -2.38
N ASP A 57 12.13 7.90 -2.86
CA ASP A 57 13.01 8.33 -3.95
C ASP A 57 12.21 8.52 -5.25
N HIS A 58 11.27 7.63 -5.54
CA HIS A 58 10.36 7.75 -6.68
C HIS A 58 9.57 9.07 -6.63
N PHE A 59 8.91 9.38 -5.51
CA PHE A 59 8.16 10.63 -5.38
C PHE A 59 9.04 11.88 -5.34
N THR A 60 10.20 11.79 -4.71
CA THR A 60 11.20 12.87 -4.71
C THR A 60 11.65 13.19 -6.13
N LYS A 61 11.89 12.18 -6.96
CA LYS A 61 12.24 12.34 -8.37
C LYS A 61 11.08 12.99 -9.15
N ALA A 62 9.85 12.54 -8.93
CA ALA A 62 8.67 13.12 -9.58
C ALA A 62 8.48 14.60 -9.23
N ILE A 63 8.66 14.98 -7.96
CA ILE A 63 8.63 16.39 -7.54
C ILE A 63 9.71 17.18 -8.27
N ARG A 64 10.97 16.73 -8.25
CA ARG A 64 12.07 17.44 -8.91
C ARG A 64 11.81 17.66 -10.41
N GLU A 65 11.26 16.66 -11.09
CA GLU A 65 10.91 16.78 -12.50
C GLU A 65 9.81 17.83 -12.73
N LYS A 66 8.80 17.91 -11.85
CA LYS A 66 7.75 18.94 -11.90
C LYS A 66 8.33 20.36 -11.88
N TYR A 67 9.38 20.60 -11.08
CA TYR A 67 10.02 21.90 -10.96
C TYR A 67 11.12 22.17 -12.00
N ARG A 68 11.55 21.17 -12.78
CA ARG A 68 12.65 21.32 -13.74
C ARG A 68 12.39 22.40 -14.79
N LYS A 69 11.21 22.40 -15.40
CA LYS A 69 10.84 23.41 -16.44
C LYS A 69 10.65 24.82 -15.83
N PRO A 70 9.90 25.01 -14.74
CA PRO A 70 9.82 26.31 -14.06
C PRO A 70 11.18 26.89 -13.69
N LEU A 71 12.07 26.09 -13.09
CA LEU A 71 13.41 26.53 -12.70
C LEU A 71 14.27 26.94 -13.90
N ALA A 72 14.19 26.22 -15.01
CA ALA A 72 14.91 26.57 -16.23
C ALA A 72 14.40 27.86 -16.91
N LYS A 73 13.17 28.28 -16.59
CA LYS A 73 12.51 29.47 -17.14
C LYS A 73 12.44 30.63 -16.15
N ALA A 74 13.03 30.50 -14.96
CA ALA A 74 12.96 31.53 -13.94
C ALA A 74 13.60 32.84 -14.46
N PRO A 75 12.92 33.98 -14.36
CA PRO A 75 13.38 35.25 -14.91
C PRO A 75 14.59 35.81 -14.17
N ASP A 76 14.71 35.53 -12.87
CA ASP A 76 15.78 36.02 -12.02
C ASP A 76 16.14 35.02 -10.90
N ALA A 77 17.17 35.38 -10.12
CA ALA A 77 17.66 34.55 -9.02
C ALA A 77 16.67 34.42 -7.85
N ILE A 78 15.81 35.42 -7.63
CA ILE A 78 14.84 35.42 -6.53
C ILE A 78 13.74 34.40 -6.84
N GLU A 79 13.20 34.43 -8.05
CA GLU A 79 12.17 33.47 -8.47
C GLU A 79 12.73 32.05 -8.54
N ALA A 80 13.97 31.89 -8.99
CA ALA A 80 14.63 30.58 -8.97
C ALA A 80 14.81 30.05 -7.53
N ASP A 81 15.14 30.90 -6.57
CA ASP A 81 15.25 30.53 -5.15
C ASP A 81 13.89 30.15 -4.55
N ARG A 82 12.85 30.95 -4.81
CA ARG A 82 11.47 30.67 -4.41
C ARG A 82 11.01 29.30 -4.89
N LEU A 83 11.24 28.97 -6.17
CA LEU A 83 10.90 27.66 -6.75
C LEU A 83 11.70 26.51 -6.13
N ARG A 84 12.98 26.72 -5.81
CA ARG A 84 13.79 25.70 -5.09
C ARG A 84 13.26 25.48 -3.68
N HIS A 85 12.88 26.55 -2.98
CA HIS A 85 12.28 26.46 -1.66
C HIS A 85 10.97 25.67 -1.71
N GLU A 86 10.06 25.99 -2.62
CA GLU A 86 8.80 25.25 -2.80
C GLU A 86 9.01 23.77 -3.14
N MET A 87 9.97 23.47 -4.01
CA MET A 87 10.36 22.10 -4.34
C MET A 87 10.86 21.34 -3.10
N ASN A 88 11.77 21.95 -2.34
CA ASN A 88 12.35 21.34 -1.13
C ASN A 88 11.28 21.15 -0.04
N GLU A 89 10.37 22.10 0.11
CA GLU A 89 9.23 22.02 1.02
C GLU A 89 8.27 20.89 0.62
N ALA A 90 8.01 20.70 -0.68
CA ALA A 90 7.20 19.58 -1.15
C ALA A 90 7.87 18.23 -0.85
N ILE A 91 9.20 18.11 -1.06
CA ILE A 91 9.95 16.90 -0.73
C ILE A 91 9.89 16.65 0.78
N ARG A 92 10.17 17.69 1.59
CA ARG A 92 10.14 17.61 3.06
C ARG A 92 8.79 17.11 3.57
N LYS A 93 7.69 17.66 3.06
CA LYS A 93 6.32 17.25 3.44
C LYS A 93 6.03 15.79 3.14
N ILE A 94 6.55 15.24 2.02
CA ILE A 94 6.40 13.80 1.74
C ILE A 94 7.17 12.97 2.77
N HIS A 95 8.41 13.33 3.08
CA HIS A 95 9.20 12.63 4.09
C HIS A 95 8.55 12.68 5.49
N GLU A 96 8.05 13.84 5.89
CA GLU A 96 7.37 14.05 7.18
C GLU A 96 6.00 13.37 7.26
N SER A 97 5.42 12.98 6.12
CA SER A 97 4.14 12.27 6.11
C SER A 97 4.23 10.79 6.48
N VAL A 98 5.45 10.26 6.64
CA VAL A 98 5.65 8.89 7.09
C VAL A 98 5.21 8.77 8.54
N THR A 99 4.28 7.86 8.80
CA THR A 99 3.81 7.52 10.14
C THR A 99 4.12 6.06 10.44
N SER A 100 4.72 5.77 11.59
CA SER A 100 4.94 4.40 12.07
C SER A 100 3.82 4.02 13.04
N PHE A 101 3.34 2.78 12.98
CA PHE A 101 2.31 2.26 13.88
C PHE A 101 2.95 1.34 14.92
N ASP A 102 3.73 1.91 15.82
CA ASP A 102 4.53 1.20 16.84
C ASP A 102 3.84 1.08 18.21
N GLY A 103 2.60 1.57 18.31
CA GLY A 103 1.76 1.49 19.51
C GLY A 103 1.29 2.85 20.02
N GLU A 104 1.96 3.92 19.61
CA GLU A 104 1.52 5.27 19.94
C GLU A 104 0.23 5.61 19.18
N THR A 105 -0.73 6.24 19.86
CA THR A 105 -1.96 6.71 19.21
C THR A 105 -1.63 7.85 18.26
N THR A 106 -2.03 7.69 17.01
CA THR A 106 -1.85 8.65 15.94
C THR A 106 -3.18 9.29 15.56
N GLY A 107 -3.15 10.37 14.76
CA GLY A 107 -4.37 10.93 14.19
C GLY A 107 -5.13 9.96 13.27
N TRP A 108 -4.48 8.88 12.81
CA TRP A 108 -5.10 7.89 11.92
C TRP A 108 -6.01 6.90 12.65
N ASP A 109 -5.85 6.74 13.96
CA ASP A 109 -6.65 5.86 14.84
C ASP A 109 -8.13 6.24 14.97
N VAL A 110 -8.47 7.45 14.52
CA VAL A 110 -9.84 7.98 14.51
C VAL A 110 -10.31 8.36 13.11
N SER A 111 -9.50 8.06 12.09
CA SER A 111 -9.81 8.35 10.69
C SER A 111 -10.55 7.20 10.01
N PHE A 112 -10.96 7.39 8.75
CA PHE A 112 -11.50 6.32 7.92
C PHE A 112 -10.49 5.18 7.65
N LEU A 113 -9.21 5.37 7.99
CA LEU A 113 -8.15 4.37 7.87
C LEU A 113 -7.96 3.50 9.11
N LYS A 114 -8.69 3.70 10.21
CA LYS A 114 -8.49 2.97 11.47
C LYS A 114 -8.44 1.44 11.32
N GLY A 115 -9.19 0.88 10.37
CA GLY A 115 -9.22 -0.57 10.09
C GLY A 115 -8.16 -1.05 9.10
N GLU A 116 -7.39 -0.13 8.52
CA GLU A 116 -6.46 -0.42 7.44
C GLU A 116 -5.04 -0.69 7.94
N PHE A 117 -4.71 -0.47 9.21
CA PHE A 117 -3.36 -0.72 9.75
C PHE A 117 -3.42 -1.44 11.09
N THR A 118 -2.29 -2.05 11.48
CA THR A 118 -2.14 -2.74 12.78
C THR A 118 -0.92 -2.20 13.52
N HIS A 119 -1.12 -1.82 14.79
CA HIS A 119 -0.03 -1.44 15.67
C HIS A 119 0.89 -2.62 16.02
N HIS A 120 2.15 -2.31 16.33
CA HIS A 120 3.16 -3.27 16.79
C HIS A 120 3.48 -4.40 15.80
N ASN A 121 3.26 -4.17 14.50
CA ASN A 121 3.50 -5.18 13.46
C ASN A 121 4.50 -4.71 12.39
N GLY A 122 5.39 -3.78 12.75
CA GLY A 122 6.34 -3.20 11.80
C GLY A 122 5.67 -2.44 10.65
N GLU A 123 4.43 -2.00 10.83
CA GLU A 123 3.66 -1.31 9.80
C GLU A 123 3.94 0.20 9.82
N GLU A 124 4.14 0.75 8.63
CA GLU A 124 4.33 2.19 8.41
C GLU A 124 3.45 2.65 7.25
N MET A 125 3.13 3.93 7.19
CA MET A 125 2.35 4.53 6.11
C MET A 125 2.98 5.80 5.60
N LEU A 126 3.02 5.96 4.29
CA LEU A 126 3.36 7.20 3.59
C LEU A 126 2.11 7.81 2.95
N VAL A 127 1.96 9.13 3.04
CA VAL A 127 0.82 9.85 2.43
C VAL A 127 1.29 10.72 1.27
N VAL A 128 0.68 10.54 0.10
CA VAL A 128 0.94 11.38 -1.08
C VAL A 128 -0.37 11.94 -1.61
N ARG A 129 -0.42 13.28 -1.74
CA ARG A 129 -1.57 13.98 -2.30
C ARG A 129 -1.37 14.22 -3.78
N ASP A 130 -2.34 13.78 -4.57
CA ASP A 130 -2.51 14.15 -5.97
C ASP A 130 -3.56 15.27 -6.09
N GLU A 131 -3.89 15.66 -7.31
CA GLU A 131 -4.86 16.72 -7.60
C GLU A 131 -6.28 16.42 -7.10
N ASN A 132 -6.74 15.17 -7.26
CA ASN A 132 -8.11 14.75 -6.97
C ASN A 132 -8.20 13.53 -6.02
N SER A 133 -7.09 13.22 -5.35
CA SER A 133 -7.02 12.03 -4.49
C SER A 133 -5.88 12.11 -3.49
N GLN A 134 -6.05 11.38 -2.39
CA GLN A 134 -5.02 11.10 -1.42
C GLN A 134 -4.65 9.62 -1.46
N ASN A 135 -3.37 9.34 -1.65
CA ASN A 135 -2.81 7.99 -1.73
C ASN A 135 -2.09 7.67 -0.42
N PHE A 136 -2.32 6.47 0.08
CA PHE A 136 -1.73 5.94 1.30
C PHE A 136 -0.99 4.65 0.97
N TYR A 137 0.34 4.69 1.08
CA TYR A 137 1.21 3.56 0.80
C TYR A 137 1.65 2.94 2.11
N PHE A 138 1.24 1.70 2.33
CA PHE A 138 1.53 0.96 3.55
C PHE A 138 2.71 0.03 3.35
N PHE A 139 3.58 0.01 4.33
CA PHE A 139 4.77 -0.82 4.40
C PHE A 139 4.64 -1.78 5.56
N ILE A 140 5.00 -3.04 5.36
CA ILE A 140 5.13 -4.03 6.43
C ILE A 140 6.58 -4.53 6.37
N ASP A 141 7.27 -4.52 7.50
CA ASP A 141 8.70 -4.82 7.58
C ASP A 141 9.53 -4.01 6.55
N GLY A 142 9.15 -2.74 6.36
CA GLY A 142 9.81 -1.81 5.45
C GLY A 142 9.54 -2.03 3.95
N LYS A 143 8.60 -2.90 3.59
CA LYS A 143 8.26 -3.27 2.20
C LYS A 143 6.84 -2.88 1.84
N LEU A 144 6.66 -2.22 0.69
CA LEU A 144 5.37 -1.80 0.17
C LEU A 144 4.49 -3.02 -0.09
N TRP A 145 3.35 -3.10 0.59
CA TRP A 145 2.47 -4.28 0.51
C TRP A 145 1.01 -3.93 0.26
N LYS A 146 0.60 -2.70 0.58
CA LYS A 146 -0.78 -2.23 0.41
C LYS A 146 -0.79 -0.77 -0.05
N TRP A 147 -1.73 -0.46 -0.92
CA TRP A 147 -2.01 0.88 -1.41
C TRP A 147 -3.50 1.15 -1.29
N TYR A 148 -3.84 2.23 -0.58
CA TYR A 148 -5.20 2.72 -0.45
C TYR A 148 -5.29 4.08 -1.14
N LYS A 149 -6.32 4.29 -1.96
CA LYS A 149 -6.55 5.55 -2.67
C LYS A 149 -7.93 6.11 -2.31
N ALA A 150 -7.94 7.26 -1.67
CA ALA A 150 -9.15 8.03 -1.38
C ALA A 150 -9.34 9.09 -2.47
N PHE A 151 -10.45 9.04 -3.19
CA PHE A 151 -10.80 10.05 -4.20
C PHE A 151 -11.64 11.16 -3.59
N ASP A 152 -11.49 12.37 -4.10
CA ASP A 152 -12.41 13.45 -3.79
C ASP A 152 -13.80 13.15 -4.37
N ALA A 153 -14.85 13.46 -3.60
CA ALA A 153 -16.24 13.21 -4.03
C ALA A 153 -16.58 13.90 -5.37
N LYS A 154 -15.90 15.02 -5.68
CA LYS A 154 -16.07 15.78 -6.93
C LYS A 154 -15.71 15.01 -8.19
N VAL A 155 -14.91 13.94 -8.08
CA VAL A 155 -14.54 13.10 -9.23
C VAL A 155 -15.75 12.33 -9.77
N PHE A 156 -16.79 12.12 -8.96
CA PHE A 156 -17.96 11.30 -9.29
C PHE A 156 -19.25 12.11 -9.43
N ALA A 157 -19.18 13.43 -9.33
CA ALA A 157 -20.31 14.35 -9.53
C ALA A 157 -20.45 14.71 -11.01
#